data_AF-A0AAV4J6Q8-F1
#
_entry.id   AF-A0AAV4J6Q8-F1
#
_cell.length_a   1.000
_cell.length_b   1.000
_cell.length_c   1.000
_cell.angle_alpha   90.00
_cell.angle_beta   90.00
_cell.angle_gamma   90.00
#
_symmetry.space_group_name_H-M   'P 1'
#
loop_
_entity.id
_entity.type
_entity.pdbx_description
1 polymer ?
#
loop_
_entity_poly.entity_id
_entity_poly.type
_entity_poly.pdbx_seq_one_letter_code
_entity_poly.pdbx_strand_id
1 'polypeptide(L)'
;MVVWFTSKALFQSSKGPSPSVRQHCTTDIDVIYTLFTERASEEARDREKFFKELINKAEQGLDEMFLETYGVLYRQNDKIFEDLFKELRLYYNGKDTDLILVMRRFFHQLLVKMFQLINSLEMTEGPYMDCLSRTMEELKPFGDVPNKLSTHVNRAFIAARTFVQGLDVGRDVIANIKEVGAFCLL
;
A
#
# COMPACT_ATOMS: atom_id res chain seq x y z
N MET A 1 34.21 -52.27 -41.73
CA MET A 1 34.61 -50.85 -41.67
C MET A 1 33.55 -50.06 -42.44
N VAL A 2 32.97 -49.06 -41.80
CA VAL A 2 32.12 -47.97 -42.35
C VAL A 2 30.75 -48.32 -42.95
N VAL A 3 29.68 -48.19 -42.16
CA VAL A 3 28.43 -47.42 -42.43
C VAL A 3 27.89 -47.13 -41.01
N TRP A 4 27.75 -45.90 -40.54
CA TRP A 4 26.54 -45.06 -40.61
C TRP A 4 26.93 -43.58 -40.46
N PHE A 5 27.02 -42.89 -41.60
CA PHE A 5 26.74 -41.46 -41.66
C PHE A 5 25.20 -41.28 -41.66
N THR A 6 24.74 -40.10 -41.23
CA THR A 6 23.34 -39.62 -41.17
C THR A 6 22.61 -39.76 -39.82
N SER A 7 22.96 -38.87 -38.88
CA SER A 7 22.00 -38.42 -37.86
C SER A 7 22.18 -36.92 -37.57
N LYS A 8 22.16 -36.12 -38.64
CA LYS A 8 22.16 -34.63 -38.57
C LYS A 8 21.03 -34.01 -39.40
N ALA A 9 20.03 -34.81 -39.78
CA ALA A 9 18.93 -34.41 -40.67
C ALA A 9 17.54 -34.45 -40.01
N LEU A 10 17.46 -34.54 -38.67
CA LEU A 10 16.19 -34.50 -37.94
C LEU A 10 15.97 -33.21 -37.14
N PHE A 11 16.74 -32.15 -37.42
CA PHE A 11 16.57 -30.84 -36.77
C PHE A 11 16.42 -29.69 -37.78
N GLN A 12 15.80 -29.93 -38.92
CA GLN A 12 15.43 -28.87 -39.88
C GLN A 12 14.13 -29.23 -40.60
N SER A 13 12.99 -29.10 -39.92
CA SER A 13 11.68 -28.92 -40.59
C SER A 13 10.60 -28.44 -39.62
N SER A 14 10.85 -27.32 -38.95
CA SER A 14 9.76 -26.45 -38.49
C SER A 14 9.75 -25.27 -39.43
N LYS A 15 8.90 -25.31 -40.47
CA LYS A 15 8.60 -24.09 -41.23
C LYS A 15 8.02 -23.11 -40.23
N GLY A 16 8.75 -22.03 -39.94
CA GLY A 16 8.25 -20.95 -39.08
C GLY A 16 6.87 -20.47 -39.56
N PRO A 17 6.06 -19.88 -38.66
CA PRO A 17 4.66 -19.55 -38.92
C PRO A 17 4.47 -18.72 -40.21
N SER A 18 3.35 -18.92 -40.90
CA SER A 18 3.07 -18.18 -42.14
C SER A 18 3.04 -16.66 -41.89
N PRO A 19 3.36 -15.82 -42.90
CA PRO A 19 3.37 -14.36 -42.74
C PRO A 19 2.03 -13.80 -42.24
N SER A 20 0.91 -14.38 -42.64
CA SER A 20 -0.43 -13.98 -42.17
C SER A 20 -0.65 -14.31 -40.68
N VAL A 21 -0.16 -15.46 -40.21
CA VAL A 21 -0.22 -15.86 -38.79
C VAL A 21 0.67 -14.97 -37.92
N ARG A 22 1.85 -14.59 -38.41
CA ARG A 22 2.73 -13.61 -37.73
C ARG A 22 2.08 -12.24 -37.61
N GLN A 23 1.48 -11.76 -38.70
CA GLN A 23 0.84 -10.45 -38.73
C GLN A 23 -0.45 -10.41 -37.88
N HIS A 24 -1.22 -11.50 -37.84
CA HIS A 24 -2.38 -11.62 -36.97
C HIS A 24 -1.99 -11.59 -35.49
N CYS A 25 -0.96 -12.36 -35.10
CA CYS A 25 -0.44 -12.41 -33.73
C CYS A 25 0.09 -11.03 -33.26
N THR A 26 0.79 -10.28 -34.12
CA THR A 26 1.24 -8.93 -33.77
C THR A 26 0.09 -7.95 -33.61
N THR A 27 -0.94 -8.04 -34.45
CA THR A 27 -2.08 -7.10 -34.40
C THR A 27 -2.92 -7.32 -33.15
N ASP A 28 -3.18 -8.58 -32.78
CA ASP A 28 -3.95 -8.92 -31.59
C ASP A 28 -3.21 -8.53 -30.29
N ILE A 29 -1.89 -8.76 -30.24
CA ILE A 29 -1.04 -8.36 -29.11
C ILE A 29 -0.98 -6.83 -28.98
N ASP A 30 -0.86 -6.08 -30.08
CA ASP A 30 -0.83 -4.62 -30.05
C ASP A 30 -2.17 -4.01 -29.60
N VAL A 31 -3.30 -4.58 -30.02
CA VAL A 31 -4.63 -4.16 -29.56
C VAL A 31 -4.80 -4.43 -28.07
N ILE A 32 -4.40 -5.61 -27.58
CA ILE A 32 -4.45 -5.93 -26.15
C ILE A 32 -3.52 -5.00 -25.36
N TYR A 33 -2.30 -4.77 -25.85
CA TYR A 33 -1.32 -3.88 -25.24
C TYR A 33 -1.85 -2.45 -25.10
N THR A 34 -2.39 -1.89 -26.18
CA THR A 34 -2.92 -0.52 -26.20
C THR A 34 -4.13 -0.38 -25.28
N LEU A 35 -5.13 -1.26 -25.42
CA LEU A 35 -6.34 -1.22 -24.59
C LEU A 35 -6.05 -1.38 -23.10
N PHE A 36 -5.14 -2.30 -22.74
CA PHE A 36 -4.82 -2.53 -21.34
C PHE A 36 -3.92 -1.43 -20.79
N THR A 37 -2.87 -1.02 -21.49
CA THR A 37 -1.88 -0.06 -20.96
C THR A 37 -2.49 1.32 -20.74
N GLU A 38 -3.31 1.81 -21.68
CA GLU A 38 -3.98 3.11 -21.54
C GLU A 38 -4.92 3.10 -20.33
N ARG A 39 -5.86 2.14 -20.29
CA ARG A 39 -6.85 2.04 -19.22
C ARG A 39 -6.25 1.72 -17.86
N ALA A 40 -5.31 0.77 -17.79
CA ALA A 40 -4.70 0.38 -16.52
C ALA A 40 -3.84 1.50 -15.94
N SER A 41 -3.15 2.29 -16.79
CA SER A 41 -2.35 3.43 -16.31
C SER A 41 -3.21 4.57 -15.78
N GLU A 42 -4.34 4.85 -16.43
CA GLU A 42 -5.33 5.83 -15.96
C GLU A 42 -5.97 5.35 -14.66
N GLU A 43 -6.44 4.11 -14.62
CA GLU A 43 -7.06 3.53 -13.42
C GLU A 43 -6.08 3.46 -12.24
N ALA A 44 -4.82 3.08 -12.46
CA ALA A 44 -3.81 3.07 -11.39
C ALA A 44 -3.63 4.47 -10.79
N ARG A 45 -3.51 5.51 -11.64
CA ARG A 45 -3.36 6.90 -11.19
C ARG A 45 -4.58 7.41 -10.46
N ASP A 46 -5.78 7.13 -10.96
CA ASP A 46 -7.03 7.57 -10.34
C ASP A 46 -7.23 6.91 -8.97
N ARG A 47 -6.92 5.60 -8.88
CA ARG A 47 -7.00 4.84 -7.63
C ARG A 47 -5.95 5.31 -6.64
N GLU A 48 -4.74 5.59 -7.11
CA GLU A 48 -3.68 6.15 -6.26
C GLU A 48 -4.08 7.51 -5.68
N LYS A 49 -4.60 8.40 -6.53
CA LYS A 49 -5.11 9.72 -6.11
C LYS A 49 -6.25 9.58 -5.11
N PHE A 50 -7.20 8.69 -5.37
CA PHE A 50 -8.33 8.42 -4.49
C PHE A 50 -7.86 8.00 -3.08
N PHE A 51 -6.94 7.04 -2.96
CA PHE A 51 -6.46 6.60 -1.65
C PHE A 51 -5.65 7.69 -0.92
N LYS A 52 -4.81 8.44 -1.64
CA LYS A 52 -4.09 9.58 -1.06
C LYS A 52 -5.04 10.66 -0.53
N GLU A 53 -6.07 10.99 -1.30
CA GLU A 53 -7.10 11.95 -0.90
C GLU A 53 -7.93 11.43 0.30
N LEU A 54 -8.22 10.13 0.34
CA LEU A 54 -8.91 9.51 1.46
C LEU A 54 -8.12 9.63 2.77
N ILE A 55 -6.80 9.45 2.73
CA ILE A 55 -5.93 9.64 3.90
C ILE A 55 -5.97 11.09 4.37
N ASN A 56 -5.89 12.05 3.44
CA ASN A 56 -5.94 13.48 3.76
C ASN A 56 -7.30 13.89 4.35
N LYS A 57 -8.41 13.38 3.79
CA LYS A 57 -9.76 13.63 4.31
C LYS A 57 -9.96 13.02 5.69
N ALA A 58 -9.39 11.84 5.95
CA ALA A 58 -9.45 11.23 7.28
C ALA A 58 -8.69 12.06 8.33
N GLU A 59 -7.54 12.64 7.96
CA GLU A 59 -6.80 13.55 8.84
C GLU A 59 -7.59 14.84 9.11
N GLN A 60 -8.11 15.48 8.06
CA GLN A 60 -8.91 16.70 8.19
C GLN A 60 -10.16 16.47 9.03
N GLY A 61 -10.91 15.40 8.77
CA GLY A 61 -12.11 15.09 9.53
C GLY A 61 -11.83 14.77 11.00
N LEU A 62 -10.68 14.14 11.29
CA LEU A 62 -10.24 13.93 12.67
C LEU A 62 -9.88 15.26 13.34
N ASP A 63 -9.11 16.11 12.65
CA ASP A 63 -8.69 17.43 13.14
C ASP A 63 -9.90 18.31 13.46
N GLU A 64 -10.85 18.41 12.53
CA GLU A 64 -12.09 19.18 12.69
C GLU A 64 -12.90 18.71 13.91
N MET A 65 -13.15 17.39 14.03
CA MET A 65 -13.94 16.83 15.13
C MET A 65 -13.26 17.02 16.50
N PHE A 66 -11.93 16.84 16.57
CA PHE A 66 -11.19 17.00 17.81
C PHE A 66 -11.04 18.48 18.19
N LEU A 67 -10.85 19.36 17.22
CA LEU A 67 -10.82 20.79 17.44
C LEU A 67 -12.18 21.30 17.94
N GLU A 68 -13.30 20.82 17.39
CA GLU A 68 -14.64 21.17 17.84
C GLU A 68 -14.90 20.72 19.29
N THR A 69 -14.44 19.52 19.66
CA THR A 69 -14.72 18.92 20.98
C THR A 69 -13.77 19.43 22.07
N TYR A 70 -12.48 19.55 21.77
CA TYR A 70 -11.41 19.81 22.76
C TYR A 70 -10.73 21.17 22.59
N GLY A 71 -10.99 21.88 21.50
CA GLY A 71 -10.50 23.23 21.26
C GLY A 71 -8.98 23.38 21.39
N VAL A 72 -8.57 24.34 22.20
CA VAL A 72 -7.15 24.71 22.39
C VAL A 72 -6.32 23.56 22.97
N LEU A 73 -6.91 22.69 23.80
CA LEU A 73 -6.20 21.56 24.41
C LEU A 73 -5.71 20.56 23.35
N TYR A 74 -6.51 20.32 22.33
CA TYR A 74 -6.14 19.51 21.17
C TYR A 74 -5.03 20.19 20.37
N ARG A 75 -5.20 21.46 19.99
CA ARG A 75 -4.22 22.20 19.17
C ARG A 75 -2.83 22.28 19.79
N GLN A 76 -2.71 22.23 21.12
CA GLN A 76 -1.41 22.21 21.80
C GLN A 76 -0.71 20.84 21.78
N ASN A 77 -1.42 19.77 21.39
CA ASN A 77 -0.97 18.38 21.46
C ASN A 77 -1.25 17.59 20.17
N ASP A 78 -1.58 18.28 19.07
CA ASP A 78 -1.98 17.73 17.77
C ASP A 78 -0.86 16.93 17.08
N LYS A 79 0.40 17.21 17.42
CA LYS A 79 1.59 16.54 16.88
C LYS A 79 1.48 15.01 16.85
N ILE A 80 0.84 14.37 17.85
CA ILE A 80 0.70 12.91 17.86
C ILE A 80 -0.16 12.39 16.70
N PHE A 81 -1.13 13.19 16.25
CA PHE A 81 -2.00 12.88 15.12
C PHE A 81 -1.27 13.17 13.80
N GLU A 82 -0.56 14.29 13.70
CA GLU A 82 0.28 14.60 12.54
C GLU A 82 1.31 13.48 12.27
N ASP A 83 2.00 13.03 13.33
CA ASP A 83 3.01 11.98 13.24
C ASP A 83 2.39 10.63 12.83
N LEU A 84 1.17 10.32 13.31
CA LEU A 84 0.42 9.14 12.87
C LEU A 84 0.13 9.19 11.36
N PHE A 85 -0.50 10.26 10.87
CA PHE A 85 -0.86 10.38 9.47
C PHE A 85 0.35 10.48 8.55
N LYS A 86 1.46 11.04 9.03
CA LYS A 86 2.76 10.98 8.34
C LYS A 86 3.24 9.55 8.15
N GLU A 87 3.25 8.71 9.19
CA GLU A 87 3.65 7.30 9.06
C GLU A 87 2.70 6.51 8.16
N LEU A 88 1.39 6.77 8.21
CA LEU A 88 0.40 6.16 7.30
C LEU A 88 0.69 6.51 5.83
N ARG A 89 1.00 7.77 5.53
CA ARG A 89 1.38 8.21 4.18
C ARG A 89 2.70 7.60 3.72
N LEU A 90 3.70 7.51 4.61
CA LEU A 90 4.97 6.87 4.29
C LEU A 90 4.80 5.39 3.97
N TYR A 91 4.00 4.66 4.76
CA TYR A 91 3.68 3.26 4.48
C TYR A 91 3.01 3.09 3.12
N TYR A 92 1.99 3.91 2.84
CA TYR A 92 1.28 3.87 1.56
C TYR A 92 2.23 4.12 0.38
N ASN A 93 3.15 5.08 0.51
CA ASN A 93 4.14 5.44 -0.50
C ASN A 93 5.33 4.46 -0.62
N GLY A 94 5.31 3.33 0.08
CA GLY A 94 6.29 2.26 -0.15
C GLY A 94 7.20 1.95 1.04
N LYS A 95 7.26 2.81 2.08
CA LYS A 95 8.12 2.57 3.24
C LYS A 95 7.71 1.27 3.93
N ASP A 96 8.69 0.43 4.27
CA ASP A 96 8.44 -0.74 5.09
C ASP A 96 8.23 -0.29 6.54
N THR A 97 7.00 -0.42 7.03
CA THR A 97 6.60 0.10 8.34
C THR A 97 5.55 -0.83 8.92
N ASP A 98 5.78 -1.28 10.15
CA ASP A 98 4.78 -2.05 10.88
C ASP A 98 3.65 -1.13 11.35
N LEU A 99 2.54 -1.14 10.61
CA LEU A 99 1.38 -0.31 10.93
C LEU A 99 0.72 -0.69 12.25
N ILE A 100 0.80 -1.97 12.67
CA ILE A 100 0.27 -2.37 13.98
C ILE A 100 1.09 -1.72 15.09
N LEU A 101 2.42 -1.71 14.95
CA LEU A 101 3.30 -1.01 15.89
C LEU A 101 3.08 0.51 15.89
N VAL A 102 2.92 1.13 14.71
CA VAL A 102 2.62 2.57 14.59
C VAL A 102 1.32 2.90 15.34
N MET A 103 0.24 2.16 15.07
CA MET A 103 -1.04 2.38 15.72
C MET A 103 -0.95 2.16 17.24
N ARG A 104 -0.26 1.11 17.69
CA ARG A 104 -0.02 0.88 19.12
C ARG A 104 0.71 2.06 19.76
N ARG A 105 1.81 2.54 19.17
CA ARG A 105 2.56 3.70 19.70
C ARG A 105 1.70 4.96 19.74
N PHE A 106 0.85 5.18 18.75
CA PHE A 106 -0.11 6.28 18.75
C PHE A 106 -1.06 6.19 19.96
N PHE A 107 -1.67 5.03 20.18
CA PHE A 107 -2.61 4.83 21.27
C PHE A 107 -1.97 4.96 22.66
N HIS A 108 -0.72 4.51 22.84
CA HIS A 108 0.05 4.75 24.08
C HIS A 108 0.29 6.24 24.32
N GLN A 109 0.71 6.98 23.30
CA GLN A 109 0.90 8.44 23.41
C GLN A 109 -0.41 9.17 23.66
N LEU A 110 -1.49 8.74 23.01
CA LEU A 110 -2.83 9.29 23.19
C LEU A 110 -3.31 9.11 24.64
N LEU A 111 -3.09 7.94 25.24
CA LEU A 111 -3.42 7.70 26.65
C LEU A 111 -2.71 8.70 27.57
N VAL A 112 -1.39 8.83 27.42
CA VAL A 112 -0.59 9.75 28.23
C VAL A 112 -1.10 11.18 28.07
N LYS A 113 -1.36 11.62 26.84
CA LYS A 113 -1.87 12.97 26.56
C LYS A 113 -3.26 13.19 27.13
N MET A 114 -4.19 12.26 26.97
CA MET A 114 -5.52 12.39 27.57
C MET A 114 -5.47 12.43 29.09
N PHE A 115 -4.60 11.62 29.72
CA PHE A 115 -4.46 11.62 31.17
C PHE A 115 -3.92 12.97 31.68
N GLN A 116 -2.91 13.53 31.01
CA GLN A 116 -2.35 14.86 31.34
C GLN A 116 -3.39 15.97 31.20
N LEU A 117 -4.25 15.90 30.19
CA LEU A 117 -5.31 16.87 29.96
C LEU A 117 -6.41 16.83 31.03
N ILE A 118 -6.76 15.62 31.51
CA ILE A 118 -7.83 15.43 32.51
C ILE A 118 -7.31 15.72 33.94
N ASN A 119 -6.06 15.40 34.24
CA ASN A 119 -5.48 15.47 35.58
C ASN A 119 -4.36 16.51 35.67
N SER A 120 -4.68 17.78 35.42
CA SER A 120 -3.71 18.89 35.38
C SER A 120 -3.12 19.28 36.76
N LEU A 121 -3.51 18.62 37.84
CA LEU A 121 -3.07 18.91 39.21
C LEU A 121 -2.05 17.84 39.64
N GLU A 122 -0.76 18.22 39.60
CA GLU A 122 0.42 17.56 40.20
C GLU A 122 0.88 16.16 39.71
N MET A 123 0.11 15.44 38.89
CA MET A 123 0.49 14.08 38.46
C MET A 123 1.17 14.06 37.08
N THR A 124 2.22 14.87 36.87
CA THR A 124 3.01 14.92 35.61
C THR A 124 4.48 14.49 35.80
N GLU A 125 4.74 13.60 36.76
CA GLU A 125 6.07 13.03 36.91
C GLU A 125 6.37 12.01 35.79
N GLY A 126 7.54 12.14 35.15
CA GLY A 126 7.96 11.26 34.05
C GLY A 126 7.86 9.75 34.35
N PRO A 127 8.31 9.26 35.52
CA PRO A 127 8.21 7.85 35.88
C PRO A 127 6.76 7.33 35.96
N TYR A 128 5.83 8.18 36.39
CA TYR A 128 4.41 7.82 36.46
C TYR A 128 3.80 7.70 35.07
N MET A 129 4.13 8.62 34.16
CA MET A 129 3.67 8.57 32.76
C MET A 129 4.18 7.33 32.01
N ASP A 130 5.43 6.94 32.27
CA ASP A 130 6.00 5.71 31.73
C ASP A 130 5.28 4.46 32.26
N CYS A 131 4.96 4.45 33.56
CA CYS A 131 4.16 3.38 34.16
C CYS A 131 2.77 3.31 33.52
N LEU A 132 2.06 4.42 33.46
CA LEU A 132 0.72 4.52 32.84
C LEU A 132 0.72 3.99 31.40
N SER A 133 1.72 4.39 30.60
CA SER A 133 1.88 3.91 29.23
C SER A 133 2.07 2.39 29.20
N ARG A 134 2.87 1.81 30.09
CA ARG A 134 3.11 0.35 30.14
C ARG A 134 1.86 -0.44 30.55
N THR A 135 1.01 0.10 31.40
CA THR A 135 -0.20 -0.58 31.89
C THR A 135 -1.39 -0.45 30.93
N MET A 136 -1.23 0.23 29.79
CA MET A 136 -2.30 0.45 28.81
C MET A 136 -2.95 -0.87 28.32
N GLU A 137 -2.14 -1.89 28.03
CA GLU A 137 -2.63 -3.17 27.50
C GLU A 137 -3.46 -3.96 28.53
N GLU A 138 -3.15 -3.79 29.82
CA GLU A 138 -3.85 -4.43 30.93
C GLU A 138 -5.16 -3.71 31.27
N LEU A 139 -5.10 -2.38 31.42
CA LEU A 139 -6.26 -1.56 31.82
C LEU A 139 -7.26 -1.33 30.69
N LYS A 140 -6.81 -1.40 29.43
CA LYS A 140 -7.62 -1.16 28.22
C LYS A 140 -8.51 0.09 28.34
N PRO A 141 -7.94 1.28 28.56
CA PRO A 141 -8.71 2.52 28.76
C PRO A 141 -9.59 2.90 27.56
N PHE A 142 -9.21 2.45 26.35
CA PHE A 142 -9.99 2.62 25.13
C PHE A 142 -10.75 1.34 24.73
N GLY A 143 -10.91 0.39 25.66
CA GLY A 143 -11.51 -0.92 25.40
C GLY A 143 -10.76 -1.70 24.32
N ASP A 144 -11.51 -2.25 23.37
CA ASP A 144 -11.00 -3.04 22.25
C ASP A 144 -10.70 -2.21 20.98
N VAL A 145 -10.96 -0.89 21.03
CA VAL A 145 -10.78 0.03 19.90
C VAL A 145 -9.34 0.02 19.38
N PRO A 146 -8.27 0.10 20.21
CA PRO A 146 -6.90 0.09 19.70
C PRO A 146 -6.61 -1.16 18.85
N ASN A 147 -7.01 -2.34 19.33
CA ASN A 147 -6.74 -3.61 18.63
C ASN A 147 -7.54 -3.72 17.33
N LYS A 148 -8.85 -3.43 17.39
CA LYS A 148 -9.73 -3.50 16.22
C LYS A 148 -9.31 -2.48 15.16
N LEU A 149 -9.12 -1.23 15.54
CA LEU A 149 -8.76 -0.17 14.61
C LEU A 149 -7.39 -0.43 13.99
N SER A 150 -6.40 -0.85 14.77
CA SER A 150 -5.07 -1.20 14.24
C SER A 150 -5.16 -2.30 13.18
N THR A 151 -5.97 -3.33 13.43
CA THR A 151 -6.17 -4.43 12.47
C THR A 151 -6.86 -3.96 11.19
N HIS A 152 -7.88 -3.12 11.31
CA HIS A 152 -8.60 -2.58 10.16
C HIS A 152 -7.72 -1.66 9.32
N VAL A 153 -6.98 -0.75 9.95
CA VAL A 153 -6.03 0.14 9.29
C VAL A 153 -4.96 -0.69 8.57
N ASN A 154 -4.34 -1.65 9.24
CA ASN A 154 -3.31 -2.48 8.62
C ASN A 154 -3.82 -3.22 7.37
N ARG A 155 -4.98 -3.89 7.47
CA ARG A 155 -5.57 -4.62 6.33
C ARG A 155 -5.98 -3.69 5.19
N ALA A 156 -6.58 -2.55 5.49
CA ALA A 156 -7.02 -1.59 4.49
C ALA A 156 -5.83 -1.00 3.71
N PHE A 157 -4.75 -0.63 4.41
CA PHE A 157 -3.56 -0.07 3.79
C PHE A 157 -2.79 -1.11 2.97
N ILE A 158 -2.66 -2.35 3.45
CA ILE A 158 -2.11 -3.46 2.65
C ILE A 158 -2.93 -3.64 1.37
N ALA A 159 -4.26 -3.75 1.48
CA ALA A 159 -5.13 -3.95 0.33
C ALA A 159 -5.02 -2.80 -0.68
N ALA A 160 -5.07 -1.54 -0.23
CA ALA A 160 -4.95 -0.37 -1.10
C ALA A 160 -3.60 -0.32 -1.82
N ARG A 161 -2.50 -0.53 -1.09
CA ARG A 161 -1.15 -0.52 -1.66
C ARG A 161 -0.95 -1.66 -2.66
N THR A 162 -1.33 -2.89 -2.29
CA THR A 162 -1.21 -4.05 -3.17
C THR A 162 -2.10 -3.93 -4.41
N PHE A 163 -3.28 -3.31 -4.29
CA PHE A 163 -4.16 -3.09 -5.43
C PHE A 163 -3.52 -2.17 -6.48
N VAL A 164 -3.00 -1.01 -6.08
CA VAL A 164 -2.33 -0.07 -7.01
C VAL A 164 -1.06 -0.69 -7.59
N GLN A 165 -0.23 -1.33 -6.75
CA GLN A 165 0.97 -2.03 -7.21
C GLN A 165 0.65 -3.16 -8.19
N GLY A 166 -0.47 -3.87 -7.98
CA GLY A 166 -0.92 -4.93 -8.89
C GLY A 166 -1.28 -4.40 -10.28
N LEU A 167 -1.87 -3.21 -10.37
CA LEU A 167 -2.16 -2.56 -11.65
C LEU A 167 -0.87 -2.18 -12.40
N ASP A 168 0.12 -1.65 -11.68
CA ASP A 168 1.44 -1.33 -12.26
C ASP A 168 2.17 -2.60 -12.75
N VAL A 169 2.23 -3.65 -11.93
CA VAL A 169 2.85 -4.93 -12.31
C VAL A 169 2.12 -5.54 -13.51
N GLY A 170 0.79 -5.48 -13.53
CA GLY A 170 -0.01 -5.98 -14.66
C GLY A 170 0.31 -5.26 -15.97
N ARG A 171 0.47 -3.94 -15.92
CA ARG A 171 0.91 -3.13 -17.05
C ARG A 171 2.30 -3.56 -17.53
N ASP A 172 3.25 -3.70 -16.61
CA ASP A 172 4.64 -4.03 -16.95
C ASP A 172 4.76 -5.45 -17.55
N VAL A 173 3.97 -6.41 -17.07
CA VAL A 173 3.90 -7.76 -17.65
C VAL A 173 3.41 -7.71 -19.10
N ILE A 174 2.38 -6.92 -19.39
CA ILE A 174 1.83 -6.81 -20.76
C ILE A 174 2.81 -6.09 -21.69
N ALA A 175 3.58 -5.13 -21.17
CA ALA A 175 4.70 -4.55 -21.90
C ALA A 175 5.78 -5.58 -22.25
N ASN A 176 6.17 -6.42 -21.29
CA ASN A 176 7.13 -7.49 -21.54
C ASN A 176 6.60 -8.53 -22.54
N ILE A 177 5.30 -8.86 -22.49
CA ILE A 177 4.67 -9.78 -23.46
C ILE A 177 4.74 -9.20 -24.88
N LYS A 178 4.60 -7.88 -25.07
CA LYS A 178 4.75 -7.27 -26.39
C LYS A 178 6.17 -7.44 -26.94
N GLU A 179 7.20 -7.26 -26.11
CA GLU A 179 8.60 -7.44 -26.50
C GLU A 179 8.91 -8.92 -26.84
N VAL A 180 8.37 -9.87 -26.07
CA VAL A 180 8.56 -11.31 -26.32
C VAL A 180 7.67 -11.83 -27.45
N GLY A 181 6.49 -11.25 -27.66
CA GLY A 181 5.62 -11.54 -28.81
C GLY A 181 6.31 -11.19 -30.14
N ALA A 182 7.19 -10.19 -30.14
CA ALA A 182 8.08 -9.92 -31.26
C ALA A 182 9.11 -11.04 -31.50
N PHE A 183 9.46 -11.83 -30.48
CA PHE A 183 10.26 -13.07 -30.63
C PHE A 183 9.47 -14.25 -31.21
N CYS A 184 8.14 -14.23 -31.16
CA CYS A 184 7.29 -15.21 -31.87
C CYS A 184 7.46 -15.13 -33.41
N LEU A 185 8.22 -14.13 -33.89
CA LEU A 185 8.57 -13.91 -35.29
C LEU A 185 9.85 -14.64 -35.75
N LEU A 186 10.68 -15.15 -34.82
CA LEU A 186 11.89 -15.94 -35.11
C LEU A 186 11.59 -17.44 -35.12
#